data_AF-W2VD50-F1
#
_entry.id   AF-W2VD50-F1
#
_cell.length_a   1.000
_cell.length_b   1.000
_cell.length_c   1.000
_cell.angle_alpha   90.00
_cell.angle_beta   90.00
_cell.angle_gamma   90.00
#
_symmetry.space_group_name_H-M   'P 1'
#
loop_
_entity.id
_entity.type
_entity.pdbx_description
1 polymer ?
#
loop_
_entity_poly.entity_id
_entity_poly.type
_entity_poly.pdbx_seq_one_letter_code
_entity_poly.pdbx_strand_id
1 'polypeptide(L)'
;MDNLFFTVLLIVGIVILAIPQSVSKTVKKVLLILLVLAVVFSTAFFINITLKNDVIIIATGEKNEKADGREIFLKEVIINGKSKKPKEIFSKGWIEKDDGLLWRDYDKPDDLKDSIKANFDCNDKVVLVLKQNKWQGKAEVTSEQNEQAKKDKQEFDGYVDSESDSWMNLEVDVSDKSGLLKKYPFLNILIGIVGGN
;
A
#
# COMPACT_ATOMS: atom_id res chain seq x y z
N MET A 1 1.79 -7.31 -17.91
CA MET A 1 2.61 -6.64 -18.96
C MET A 1 4.03 -7.12 -18.74
N ASP A 2 4.21 -8.44 -18.84
CA ASP A 2 5.31 -9.11 -18.16
C ASP A 2 6.29 -9.52 -19.25
N ASN A 3 7.36 -8.74 -19.41
CA ASN A 3 8.65 -9.14 -20.03
C ASN A 3 9.43 -7.99 -20.68
N LEU A 4 8.98 -6.73 -20.67
CA LEU A 4 9.75 -5.65 -21.33
C LEU A 4 11.21 -5.60 -20.83
N PHE A 5 11.42 -5.80 -19.53
CA PHE A 5 12.75 -5.88 -18.92
C PHE A 5 13.58 -7.06 -19.46
N PHE A 6 13.03 -8.27 -19.45
CA PHE A 6 13.70 -9.46 -20.00
C PHE A 6 13.99 -9.31 -21.50
N THR A 7 13.07 -8.72 -22.25
CA THR A 7 13.24 -8.47 -23.69
C THR A 7 14.37 -7.47 -23.94
N VAL A 8 14.45 -6.37 -23.20
CA VAL A 8 15.56 -5.40 -23.30
C VAL A 8 16.89 -6.06 -22.93
N LEU A 9 16.93 -6.85 -21.86
CA LEU A 9 18.14 -7.54 -21.41
C LEU A 9 18.63 -8.57 -22.44
N LEU A 10 17.69 -9.28 -23.09
CA LEU A 10 17.98 -10.24 -24.16
C LEU A 10 18.53 -9.56 -25.41
N ILE A 11 17.93 -8.45 -25.84
CA ILE A 11 18.39 -7.65 -27.00
C ILE A 11 19.81 -7.14 -26.75
N VAL A 12 20.06 -6.57 -25.56
CA VAL A 12 21.40 -6.10 -25.17
C VAL A 12 22.40 -7.25 -25.18
N GLY A 13 22.02 -8.42 -24.65
CA GLY A 13 22.86 -9.63 -24.65
C GLY A 13 23.24 -10.11 -26.06
N ILE A 14 22.28 -10.15 -26.99
CA ILE A 14 22.52 -10.56 -28.38
C ILE A 14 23.46 -9.58 -29.09
N VAL A 15 23.25 -8.27 -28.92
CA VAL A 15 24.08 -7.24 -29.54
C VAL A 15 25.53 -7.32 -29.05
N ILE A 16 25.74 -7.61 -27.76
CA ILE A 16 27.08 -7.80 -27.19
C ILE A 16 27.78 -9.04 -27.77
N LEU A 17 27.06 -10.15 -27.93
CA LEU A 17 27.60 -11.41 -28.47
C LEU A 17 27.93 -11.30 -29.98
N ALA A 18 27.20 -10.47 -30.72
CA ALA A 18 27.39 -10.28 -32.15
C ALA A 18 28.65 -9.47 -32.52
N ILE A 19 29.30 -8.79 -31.56
CA ILE A 19 30.49 -7.98 -31.82
C ILE A 19 31.75 -8.87 -31.69
N PRO A 20 32.53 -9.10 -32.77
CA PRO A 20 33.74 -9.92 -32.74
C PRO A 20 34.90 -9.11 -32.12
N GLN A 21 34.87 -8.95 -30.80
CA GLN A 21 35.94 -8.32 -30.02
C GLN A 21 36.51 -9.30 -29.00
N SER A 22 37.77 -9.10 -28.61
CA SER A 22 38.42 -9.99 -27.63
C SER A 22 37.62 -10.01 -26.33
N VAL A 23 37.32 -11.22 -25.85
CA VAL A 23 36.46 -11.48 -24.69
C VAL A 23 36.84 -10.60 -23.50
N SER A 24 38.14 -10.38 -23.25
CA SER A 24 38.66 -9.50 -22.20
C SER A 24 38.25 -8.01 -22.32
N LYS A 25 38.26 -7.43 -23.54
CA LYS A 25 37.85 -6.04 -23.75
C LYS A 25 36.33 -5.87 -23.73
N THR A 26 35.60 -6.85 -24.26
CA THR A 26 34.14 -6.87 -24.23
C THR A 26 33.61 -7.04 -22.81
N VAL A 27 34.15 -7.98 -22.04
CA VAL A 27 33.76 -8.22 -20.63
C VAL A 27 33.94 -6.97 -19.77
N LYS A 28 35.03 -6.21 -19.92
CA LYS A 28 35.22 -4.96 -19.15
C LYS A 28 34.17 -3.89 -19.46
N LYS A 29 33.79 -3.73 -20.74
CA LYS A 29 32.74 -2.77 -21.14
C LYS A 29 31.36 -3.21 -20.69
N VAL A 30 31.06 -4.50 -20.83
CA VAL A 30 29.79 -5.09 -20.40
C VAL A 30 29.65 -5.00 -18.89
N LEU A 31 30.71 -5.28 -18.12
CA LEU A 31 30.73 -5.14 -16.67
C LEU A 31 30.46 -3.68 -16.24
N LEU A 32 31.05 -2.71 -16.94
CA LEU A 32 30.79 -1.29 -16.66
C LEU A 32 29.32 -0.93 -16.93
N ILE A 33 28.76 -1.39 -18.05
CA ILE A 33 27.33 -1.18 -18.38
C ILE A 33 26.43 -1.86 -17.33
N LEU A 34 26.77 -3.07 -16.91
CA LEU A 34 26.00 -3.84 -15.93
C LEU A 34 26.07 -3.22 -14.53
N LEU A 35 27.21 -2.65 -14.14
CA LEU A 35 27.36 -1.88 -12.91
C LEU A 35 26.51 -0.60 -12.93
N VAL A 36 26.52 0.14 -14.05
CA VAL A 36 25.66 1.34 -14.19
C VAL A 36 24.19 0.95 -14.10
N LEU A 37 23.77 -0.13 -14.78
CA LEU A 37 22.41 -0.64 -14.67
C LEU A 37 22.08 -1.06 -13.23
N ALA A 38 22.97 -1.79 -12.55
CA ALA A 38 22.76 -2.22 -11.17
C ALA A 38 22.56 -1.03 -10.22
N VAL A 39 23.34 0.04 -10.37
CA VAL A 39 23.18 1.27 -9.58
C VAL A 39 21.83 1.93 -9.88
N VAL A 40 21.45 2.05 -11.14
CA VAL A 40 20.16 2.64 -11.54
C VAL A 40 18.99 1.82 -10.97
N PHE A 41 19.02 0.49 -11.12
CA PHE A 41 17.97 -0.38 -10.61
C PHE A 41 17.91 -0.41 -9.08
N SER A 42 19.06 -0.46 -8.39
CA SER A 42 19.09 -0.42 -6.93
C SER A 42 18.52 0.90 -6.40
N THR A 43 18.86 2.01 -7.06
CA THR A 43 18.31 3.33 -6.72
C THR A 43 16.80 3.38 -6.99
N ALA A 44 16.35 2.87 -8.13
CA ALA A 44 14.93 2.80 -8.49
C ALA A 44 14.12 1.98 -7.47
N PHE A 45 14.66 0.82 -7.09
CA PHE A 45 14.04 -0.07 -6.13
C PHE A 45 13.97 0.56 -4.74
N PHE A 46 15.05 1.19 -4.29
CA PHE A 46 15.08 1.91 -3.01
C PHE A 46 14.08 3.07 -2.98
N ILE A 47 13.97 3.81 -4.08
CA ILE A 47 13.00 4.90 -4.24
C ILE A 47 11.56 4.36 -4.23
N ASN A 48 11.30 3.24 -4.90
CA ASN A 48 9.98 2.60 -4.91
C ASN A 48 9.53 2.20 -3.50
N ILE A 49 10.43 1.63 -2.69
CA ILE A 49 10.14 1.32 -1.27
C ILE A 49 9.83 2.60 -0.48
N THR A 50 10.56 3.69 -0.76
CA THR A 50 10.40 4.98 -0.05
C THR A 50 9.13 5.75 -0.45
N LEU A 51 8.52 5.40 -1.59
CA LEU A 51 7.34 6.07 -2.13
C LEU A 51 6.07 5.24 -1.97
N LYS A 52 6.05 4.43 -0.91
CA LYS A 52 4.86 3.73 -0.44
C LYS A 52 4.45 4.28 0.91
N ASN A 53 3.15 4.29 1.14
CA ASN A 53 2.58 4.62 2.44
C ASN A 53 2.03 3.35 3.08
N ASP A 54 2.52 3.09 4.28
CA ASP A 54 1.96 2.12 5.19
C ASP A 54 0.70 2.70 5.81
N VAL A 55 -0.44 2.11 5.48
CA VAL A 55 -1.73 2.46 6.10
C VAL A 55 -2.11 1.35 7.06
N ILE A 56 -2.35 1.72 8.32
CA ILE A 56 -2.71 0.81 9.40
C ILE A 56 -4.04 1.24 9.98
N ILE A 57 -4.99 0.30 10.05
CA ILE A 57 -6.25 0.46 10.78
C ILE A 57 -6.10 -0.27 12.10
N ILE A 58 -6.36 0.42 13.21
CA ILE A 58 -6.25 -0.09 14.57
C ILE A 58 -7.64 0.00 15.20
N ALA A 59 -8.24 -1.13 15.54
CA ALA A 59 -9.43 -1.16 16.37
C ALA A 59 -9.02 -0.86 17.81
N THR A 60 -9.52 0.24 18.38
CA THR A 60 -9.06 0.69 19.71
C THR A 60 -9.68 -0.11 20.85
N GLY A 61 -10.75 -0.86 20.57
CA GLY A 61 -11.59 -1.49 21.60
C GLY A 61 -12.43 -0.49 22.40
N GLU A 62 -12.41 0.78 22.04
CA GLU A 62 -13.23 1.82 22.64
C GLU A 62 -14.54 2.01 21.85
N LYS A 63 -15.54 2.61 22.50
CA LYS A 63 -16.81 2.99 21.86
C LYS A 63 -17.33 4.30 22.43
N ASN A 64 -18.27 4.92 21.72
CA ASN A 64 -19.11 5.97 22.28
C ASN A 64 -19.89 5.44 23.50
N GLU A 65 -20.15 6.27 24.51
CA GLU A 65 -20.90 5.86 25.72
C GLU A 65 -22.30 5.33 25.39
N LYS A 66 -22.91 5.83 24.31
CA LYS A 66 -24.24 5.44 23.85
C LYS A 66 -24.22 4.23 22.91
N ALA A 67 -23.05 3.80 22.45
CA ALA A 67 -22.95 2.65 21.56
C ALA A 67 -23.18 1.35 22.33
N ASP A 68 -23.82 0.39 21.67
CA ASP A 68 -24.04 -0.95 22.22
C ASP A 68 -22.80 -1.82 22.01
N GLY A 69 -22.11 -1.68 20.87
CA GLY A 69 -20.95 -2.49 20.49
C GLY A 69 -19.65 -1.72 20.29
N ARG A 70 -18.57 -2.46 20.03
CA ARG A 70 -17.22 -1.95 19.71
C ARG A 70 -16.71 -2.49 18.37
N GLU A 71 -17.62 -2.95 17.51
CA GLU A 71 -17.23 -3.55 16.25
C GLU A 71 -16.60 -2.52 15.33
N ILE A 72 -15.67 -2.97 14.49
CA ILE A 72 -15.19 -2.16 13.37
C ILE A 72 -15.34 -3.00 12.12
N PHE A 73 -16.17 -2.53 11.19
CA PHE A 73 -16.40 -3.22 9.93
C PHE A 73 -15.94 -2.36 8.75
N LEU A 74 -14.91 -2.84 8.06
CA LEU A 74 -14.42 -2.29 6.80
C LEU A 74 -15.10 -3.02 5.65
N LYS A 75 -15.98 -2.33 4.91
CA LYS A 75 -16.75 -2.92 3.82
C LYS A 75 -15.92 -3.10 2.56
N GLU A 76 -15.23 -2.04 2.15
CA GLU A 76 -14.45 -2.00 0.92
C GLU A 76 -13.37 -0.93 0.97
N VAL A 77 -12.41 -1.03 0.05
CA VAL A 77 -11.34 -0.07 -0.16
C VAL A 77 -11.46 0.45 -1.58
N ILE A 78 -11.60 1.77 -1.75
CA ILE A 78 -11.65 2.40 -3.07
C ILE A 78 -10.28 3.01 -3.34
N ILE A 79 -9.63 2.54 -4.41
CA ILE A 79 -8.30 3.03 -4.84
C ILE A 79 -8.46 3.62 -6.23
N ASN A 80 -8.20 4.92 -6.36
CA ASN A 80 -8.31 5.64 -7.65
C ASN A 80 -9.68 5.43 -8.33
N GLY A 81 -10.75 5.43 -7.52
CA GLY A 81 -12.14 5.24 -7.97
C GLY A 81 -12.54 3.79 -8.26
N LYS A 82 -11.65 2.80 -8.03
CA LYS A 82 -11.96 1.38 -8.20
C LYS A 82 -12.15 0.72 -6.84
N SER A 83 -13.31 0.10 -6.64
CA SER A 83 -13.61 -0.71 -5.46
C SER A 83 -12.77 -1.99 -5.45
N LYS A 84 -12.27 -2.35 -4.26
CA LYS A 84 -11.47 -3.55 -3.96
C LYS A 84 -11.95 -4.18 -2.65
N LYS A 85 -11.85 -5.51 -2.58
CA LYS A 85 -12.16 -6.25 -1.35
C LYS A 85 -11.05 -6.00 -0.32
N PRO A 86 -11.36 -5.68 0.94
CA PRO A 86 -10.34 -5.37 1.92
C PRO A 86 -9.34 -6.52 2.15
N LYS A 87 -9.80 -7.79 2.08
CA LYS A 87 -8.95 -8.97 2.22
C LYS A 87 -7.85 -9.11 1.15
N GLU A 88 -8.03 -8.46 0.00
CA GLU A 88 -7.06 -8.47 -1.11
C GLU A 88 -5.99 -7.40 -0.94
N ILE A 89 -6.24 -6.42 -0.06
CA ILE A 89 -5.43 -5.22 0.11
C ILE A 89 -4.70 -5.22 1.46
N PHE A 90 -5.41 -5.58 2.53
CA PHE A 90 -4.92 -5.57 3.89
C PHE A 90 -4.39 -6.94 4.33
N SER A 91 -3.41 -6.90 5.24
CA SER A 91 -2.86 -8.08 5.89
C SER A 91 -3.93 -8.88 6.65
N LYS A 92 -3.74 -10.19 6.77
CA LYS A 92 -4.56 -11.05 7.64
C LYS A 92 -4.52 -10.57 9.10
N GLY A 93 -5.64 -10.73 9.81
CA GLY A 93 -5.76 -10.43 11.24
C GLY A 93 -7.19 -10.08 11.68
N TRP A 94 -8.06 -9.67 10.76
CA TRP A 94 -9.48 -9.44 11.01
C TRP A 94 -10.34 -10.55 10.39
N ILE A 95 -11.57 -10.70 10.87
CA ILE A 95 -12.50 -11.74 10.45
C ILE A 95 -13.10 -11.37 9.09
N GLU A 96 -12.99 -12.25 8.10
CA GLU A 96 -13.66 -12.05 6.82
C GLU A 96 -15.17 -12.26 6.98
N LYS A 97 -15.97 -11.26 6.61
CA LYS A 97 -17.44 -11.32 6.68
C LYS A 97 -18.05 -10.43 5.59
N ASP A 98 -19.01 -10.96 4.83
CA ASP A 98 -19.77 -10.24 3.81
C ASP A 98 -18.89 -9.44 2.81
N ASP A 99 -17.81 -10.08 2.34
CA ASP A 99 -16.73 -9.49 1.52
C ASP A 99 -15.93 -8.35 2.17
N GLY A 100 -16.20 -8.02 3.43
CA GLY A 100 -15.47 -7.05 4.24
C GLY A 100 -14.58 -7.70 5.31
N LEU A 101 -13.99 -6.86 6.15
CA LEU A 101 -13.21 -7.27 7.33
C LEU A 101 -13.84 -6.71 8.60
N LEU A 102 -14.08 -7.61 9.56
CA LEU A 102 -14.68 -7.34 10.85
C LEU A 102 -13.65 -7.51 11.98
N TRP A 103 -13.55 -6.51 12.83
CA TRP A 103 -13.00 -6.64 14.17
C TRP A 103 -14.11 -6.55 15.21
N ARG A 104 -14.02 -7.34 16.27
CA ARG A 104 -14.96 -7.33 17.40
C ARG A 104 -14.28 -7.73 18.68
N ASP A 105 -14.80 -7.28 19.81
CA ASP A 105 -14.23 -7.54 21.13
C ASP A 105 -14.77 -8.79 21.83
N TYR A 106 -15.70 -9.51 21.20
CA TYR A 106 -16.35 -10.72 21.71
C TYR A 106 -16.24 -11.86 20.68
N ASP A 107 -16.39 -13.11 21.12
CA ASP A 107 -16.27 -14.32 20.28
C ASP A 107 -15.05 -14.26 19.33
N LYS A 108 -13.89 -13.89 19.91
CA LYS A 108 -12.64 -13.67 19.17
C LYS A 108 -11.99 -15.01 18.84
N PRO A 109 -11.54 -15.23 17.59
CA PRO A 109 -10.56 -16.27 17.33
C PRO A 109 -9.19 -15.87 17.91
N ASP A 110 -8.35 -16.86 18.24
CA ASP A 110 -7.05 -16.65 18.88
C ASP A 110 -6.08 -15.80 18.04
N ASP A 111 -6.26 -15.75 16.72
CA ASP A 111 -5.43 -15.02 15.78
C ASP A 111 -5.95 -13.61 15.43
N LEU A 112 -7.03 -13.15 16.08
CA LEU A 112 -7.58 -11.83 15.86
C LEU A 112 -6.58 -10.76 16.34
N LYS A 113 -6.18 -9.90 15.41
CA LYS A 113 -5.27 -8.77 15.67
C LYS A 113 -6.06 -7.50 15.86
N ASP A 114 -5.56 -6.62 16.72
CA ASP A 114 -6.12 -5.28 16.88
C ASP A 114 -5.86 -4.38 15.67
N SER A 115 -4.93 -4.77 14.78
CA SER A 115 -4.60 -4.00 13.59
C SER A 115 -4.42 -4.83 12.31
N ILE A 116 -4.69 -4.17 11.19
CA ILE A 116 -4.41 -4.63 9.83
C ILE A 116 -3.67 -3.54 9.06
N LYS A 117 -2.78 -3.95 8.16
CA LYS A 117 -1.87 -3.07 7.42
C LYS A 117 -1.96 -3.31 5.91
N ALA A 118 -1.88 -2.24 5.14
CA ALA A 118 -1.75 -2.25 3.69
C ALA A 118 -0.67 -1.27 3.22
N ASN A 119 -0.16 -1.45 2.00
CA ASN A 119 0.80 -0.55 1.37
C ASN A 119 0.12 0.07 0.15
N PHE A 120 0.16 1.39 0.07
CA PHE A 120 -0.39 2.16 -1.05
C PHE A 120 0.71 2.95 -1.74
N ASP A 121 0.59 3.15 -3.05
CA ASP A 121 1.55 3.97 -3.76
C ASP A 121 1.32 5.46 -3.42
N CYS A 122 2.39 6.24 -3.40
CA CYS A 122 2.28 7.67 -3.14
C CYS A 122 1.31 8.35 -4.11
N ASN A 123 0.42 9.18 -3.56
CA ASN A 123 -0.63 9.93 -4.24
C ASN A 123 -1.79 9.09 -4.82
N ASP A 124 -1.90 7.82 -4.44
CA ASP A 124 -3.16 7.08 -4.64
C ASP A 124 -4.32 7.82 -3.94
N LYS A 125 -5.48 7.83 -4.59
CA LYS A 125 -6.72 8.29 -3.96
C LYS A 125 -7.34 7.12 -3.22
N VAL A 126 -7.08 7.02 -1.92
CA VAL A 126 -7.53 5.93 -1.06
C VAL A 126 -8.72 6.37 -0.21
N VAL A 127 -9.82 5.62 -0.30
CA VAL A 127 -11.01 5.78 0.54
C VAL A 127 -11.34 4.46 1.21
N LEU A 128 -11.46 4.48 2.54
CA LEU A 128 -11.95 3.36 3.33
C LEU A 128 -13.46 3.52 3.55
N VAL A 129 -14.25 2.51 3.21
CA VAL A 129 -15.70 2.52 3.44
C VAL A 129 -16.00 1.75 4.71
N LEU A 130 -16.27 2.48 5.79
CA LEU A 130 -16.47 1.95 7.13
C LEU A 130 -17.95 1.95 7.49
N LYS A 131 -18.40 0.90 8.17
CA LYS A 131 -19.77 0.78 8.64
C LYS A 131 -20.05 1.76 9.77
N GLN A 132 -21.28 2.26 9.82
CA GLN A 132 -21.80 3.03 10.94
C GLN A 132 -23.16 2.48 11.38
N ASN A 133 -23.31 2.26 12.69
CA ASN A 133 -24.55 1.92 13.39
C ASN A 133 -24.27 1.88 14.91
N LYS A 134 -25.25 1.53 15.73
CA LYS A 134 -25.09 1.51 17.20
C LYS A 134 -24.10 0.46 17.72
N TRP A 135 -23.72 -0.51 16.89
CA TRP A 135 -22.79 -1.59 17.24
C TRP A 135 -21.33 -1.25 16.96
N GLN A 136 -21.07 -0.17 16.21
CA GLN A 136 -19.70 0.19 15.84
C GLN A 136 -18.99 0.98 16.95
N GLY A 137 -17.71 0.68 17.12
CA GLY A 137 -16.81 1.35 18.05
C GLY A 137 -15.92 2.40 17.38
N LYS A 138 -14.77 2.62 18.00
CA LYS A 138 -13.75 3.54 17.52
C LYS A 138 -12.56 2.81 16.90
N ALA A 139 -12.02 3.40 15.84
CA ALA A 139 -10.77 2.96 15.24
C ALA A 139 -9.84 4.16 15.00
N GLU A 140 -8.57 3.85 14.88
CA GLU A 140 -7.54 4.78 14.46
C GLU A 140 -7.01 4.33 13.09
N VAL A 141 -7.01 5.25 12.13
CA VAL A 141 -6.38 5.03 10.83
C VAL A 141 -5.12 5.87 10.78
N THR A 142 -4.01 5.22 10.47
CA THR A 142 -2.71 5.89 10.40
C THR A 142 -2.05 5.68 9.05
N SER A 143 -1.35 6.70 8.58
CA SER A 143 -0.60 6.69 7.33
C SER A 143 0.82 7.18 7.55
N GLU A 144 1.79 6.37 7.13
CA GLU A 144 3.22 6.60 7.32
C GLU A 144 4.01 6.21 6.07
N GLN A 145 4.81 7.15 5.53
CA GLN A 145 5.61 6.90 4.32
C GLN A 145 6.98 6.27 4.64
N ASN A 146 7.55 6.59 5.79
CA ASN A 146 8.78 6.00 6.33
C ASN A 146 8.84 6.24 7.85
N GLU A 147 9.68 5.48 8.56
CA GLU A 147 9.82 5.54 10.04
C GLU A 147 10.20 6.93 10.60
N GLN A 148 10.62 7.86 9.73
CA GLN A 148 11.02 9.23 10.10
C GLN A 148 9.98 10.28 9.65
N ALA A 149 8.96 9.88 8.90
CA ALA A 149 7.93 10.76 8.38
C ALA A 149 6.86 11.00 9.45
N LYS A 150 6.24 12.17 9.40
CA LYS A 150 5.11 12.49 10.27
C LYS A 150 3.99 11.46 10.02
N LYS A 151 3.63 10.73 11.07
CA LYS A 151 2.47 9.84 11.07
C LYS A 151 1.20 10.69 11.06
N ASP A 152 0.39 10.55 10.02
CA ASP A 152 -0.94 11.15 10.04
C ASP A 152 -1.88 10.17 10.73
N LYS A 153 -2.59 10.67 11.74
CA LYS A 153 -3.54 9.91 12.53
C LYS A 153 -4.92 10.51 12.29
N GLN A 154 -5.87 9.66 11.91
CA GLN A 154 -7.28 9.98 11.78
C GLN A 154 -8.07 9.08 12.72
N GLU A 155 -8.97 9.69 13.48
CA GLU A 155 -9.87 8.94 14.36
C GLU A 155 -11.19 8.69 13.64
N PHE A 156 -11.70 7.48 13.81
CA PHE A 156 -13.01 7.05 13.33
C PHE A 156 -13.87 6.70 14.53
N ASP A 157 -15.06 7.31 14.62
CA ASP A 157 -16.14 6.88 15.52
C ASP A 157 -17.31 6.40 14.66
N GLY A 158 -17.57 5.09 14.71
CA GLY A 158 -18.60 4.46 13.90
C GLY A 158 -20.01 4.60 14.48
N TYR A 159 -20.16 5.18 15.68
CA TYR A 159 -21.44 5.25 16.35
C TYR A 159 -22.44 6.13 15.61
N VAL A 160 -23.60 5.53 15.29
CA VAL A 160 -24.82 6.22 14.89
C VAL A 160 -25.96 5.55 15.66
N ASP A 161 -26.88 6.34 16.23
CA ASP A 161 -28.04 5.84 16.97
C ASP A 161 -29.09 5.24 16.00
N SER A 162 -28.75 4.09 15.42
CA SER A 162 -29.58 3.37 14.47
C SER A 162 -29.25 1.89 14.46
N GLU A 163 -30.29 1.07 14.24
CA GLU A 163 -30.18 -0.36 13.92
C GLU A 163 -29.80 -0.58 12.46
N SER A 164 -30.09 0.39 11.59
CA SER A 164 -29.80 0.28 10.16
C SER A 164 -28.35 0.57 9.87
N ASP A 165 -27.80 -0.12 8.88
CA ASP A 165 -26.45 0.12 8.41
C ASP A 165 -26.36 1.40 7.58
N SER A 166 -25.47 2.31 7.97
CA SER A 166 -24.97 3.40 7.13
C SER A 166 -23.47 3.24 6.89
N TRP A 167 -22.93 4.03 5.96
CA TRP A 167 -21.54 3.91 5.52
C TRP A 167 -20.84 5.27 5.53
N MET A 168 -19.63 5.31 6.07
CA MET A 168 -18.76 6.47 6.08
C MET A 168 -17.58 6.24 5.16
N ASN A 169 -17.32 7.23 4.30
CA ASN A 169 -16.11 7.28 3.50
C ASN A 169 -15.04 8.06 4.26
N LEU A 170 -13.95 7.38 4.59
CA LEU A 170 -12.77 8.00 5.20
C LEU A 170 -11.65 8.10 4.16
N GLU A 171 -11.30 9.32 3.77
CA GLU A 171 -10.19 9.58 2.86
C GLU A 171 -8.85 9.45 3.61
N VAL A 172 -7.93 8.66 3.07
CA VAL A 172 -6.62 8.44 3.68
C VAL A 172 -5.55 9.19 2.88
N ASP A 173 -4.84 10.11 3.54
CA ASP A 173 -3.73 10.82 2.92
C ASP A 173 -2.52 9.88 2.78
N VAL A 174 -2.21 9.54 1.53
CA VAL A 174 -1.01 8.78 1.12
C VAL A 174 -0.13 9.63 0.20
N SER A 175 -0.10 10.95 0.40
CA SER A 175 0.72 11.86 -0.38
C SER A 175 2.22 11.61 -0.20
N ASP A 176 3.01 12.08 -1.18
CA ASP A 176 4.46 12.09 -1.06
C ASP A 176 4.94 13.21 -0.11
N LYS A 177 5.06 12.87 1.18
CA LYS A 177 5.56 13.76 2.24
C LYS A 177 7.04 14.07 2.08
N SER A 178 7.80 13.19 1.43
CA SER A 178 9.22 13.41 1.15
C SER A 178 9.44 14.51 0.10
N GLY A 179 8.44 14.79 -0.73
CA GLY A 179 8.53 15.72 -1.87
C GLY A 179 9.47 15.26 -2.97
N LEU A 180 9.97 14.03 -2.92
CA LEU A 180 10.88 13.46 -3.92
C LEU A 180 10.27 13.40 -5.31
N LEU A 181 8.98 13.05 -5.43
CA LEU A 181 8.28 12.99 -6.72
C LEU A 181 8.09 14.37 -7.32
N LYS A 182 7.90 15.38 -6.47
CA LYS A 182 7.83 16.78 -6.91
C LYS A 182 9.19 17.30 -7.37
N LYS A 183 10.26 16.94 -6.65
CA LYS A 183 11.63 17.37 -6.95
C LYS A 183 12.22 16.66 -8.17
N TYR A 184 11.88 15.39 -8.36
CA TYR A 184 12.41 14.54 -9.42
C TYR A 184 11.28 13.80 -10.16
N PRO A 185 10.57 14.48 -11.09
CA PRO A 185 9.41 13.92 -11.78
C PRO A 185 9.72 12.67 -12.60
N PHE A 186 10.96 12.51 -13.07
CA PHE A 186 11.40 11.32 -13.81
C PHE A 186 11.34 10.03 -12.97
N LEU A 187 11.31 10.14 -11.64
CA LEU A 187 11.15 8.99 -10.76
C LEU A 187 9.81 8.27 -10.97
N ASN A 188 8.74 8.98 -11.34
CA ASN A 188 7.46 8.35 -11.68
C ASN A 188 7.60 7.34 -12.83
N ILE A 189 8.40 7.67 -13.85
CA ILE A 189 8.66 6.79 -14.99
C ILE A 189 9.46 5.56 -14.52
N LEU A 190 10.47 5.79 -13.70
CA LEU A 190 11.36 4.75 -13.19
C LEU A 190 10.64 3.77 -12.26
N ILE A 191 9.72 4.27 -11.42
CA ILE A 191 8.86 3.44 -10.57
C ILE A 191 7.89 2.64 -11.42
N GLY A 192 7.26 3.23 -12.45
CA GLY A 192 6.37 2.49 -13.35
C GLY A 192 7.06 1.33 -14.08
N ILE A 193 8.37 1.42 -14.34
CA ILE A 193 9.18 0.35 -14.94
C ILE A 193 9.46 -0.78 -13.92
N VAL A 194 9.62 -0.45 -12.64
CA VAL A 194 10.03 -1.40 -11.59
C VAL A 194 8.83 -1.98 -10.81
N GLY A 195 7.74 -1.23 -10.68
CA GLY A 195 6.57 -1.54 -9.84
C GLY A 195 5.35 -2.07 -10.59
N GLY A 196 5.44 -2.28 -11.90
CA GLY A 196 4.36 -2.90 -12.68
C GLY A 196 4.21 -4.38 -12.36
N ASN A 197 3.42 -4.70 -11.33
CA ASN A 197 2.74 -5.99 -11.17
C ASN A 197 1.24 -5.78 -11.45
#